data_AF-A0A090S708-F1
#
_entry.id   AF-A0A090S708-F1
#
_cell.length_a   1.000
_cell.length_b   1.000
_cell.length_c   1.000
_cell.angle_alpha   90.00
_cell.angle_beta   90.00
_cell.angle_gamma   90.00
#
_symmetry.space_group_name_H-M   'P 1'
#
loop_
_entity.id
_entity.type
_entity.pdbx_description
1 polymer ?
#
loop_
_entity_poly.entity_id
_entity_poly.type
_entity_poly.pdbx_seq_one_letter_code
_entity_poly.pdbx_strand_id
1 'polypeptide(L)' 'MKGIVIDPGGDVKQLLMLVEQLGVSVEKLVLTHGHLDHVGGTVEMAESLKVDIVGPHKADNFWLQG' A
#
# COMPACT_ATOMS: atom_id res chain seq x y z
N MET A 1 5.51 10.31 -14.21
CA MET A 1 4.39 9.41 -14.58
C MET A 1 3.49 9.26 -13.35
N LYS A 2 2.16 9.14 -13.48
CA LYS A 2 1.26 8.91 -12.34
C LYS A 2 0.99 7.41 -12.18
N GLY A 3 0.85 6.93 -10.95
CA GLY A 3 0.62 5.51 -10.68
C GLY A 3 -0.02 5.24 -9.32
N ILE A 4 -0.29 3.96 -9.10
CA ILE A 4 -0.78 3.42 -7.83
C ILE A 4 0.08 2.22 -7.44
N VAL A 5 0.11 1.93 -6.14
CA VAL A 5 0.71 0.69 -5.62
C VAL A 5 -0.42 -0.21 -5.15
N ILE A 6 -0.38 -1.48 -5.53
CA ILE A 6 -1.37 -2.49 -5.16
C ILE A 6 -0.71 -3.46 -4.19
N ASP A 7 -1.36 -3.71 -3.06
CA ASP A 7 -0.95 -4.68 -2.03
C ASP A 7 0.51 -4.52 -1.53
N PRO A 8 0.87 -3.39 -0.90
CA PRO A 8 2.17 -3.21 -0.26
C PRO A 8 2.27 -4.06 1.02
N GLY A 9 2.56 -5.34 0.85
CA GLY A 9 2.67 -6.33 1.93
C GLY A 9 3.81 -6.12 2.92
N GLY A 10 4.88 -5.46 2.51
CA GLY A 10 6.10 -5.30 3.31
C GLY A 10 7.22 -4.63 2.51
N ASP A 11 8.47 -4.75 2.99
CA ASP A 11 9.67 -4.21 2.32
C ASP A 11 9.53 -2.75 1.88
N VAL A 12 8.85 -1.93 2.70
CA VAL A 12 8.42 -0.57 2.36
C VAL A 12 9.59 0.29 1.90
N LYS A 13 10.74 0.19 2.57
CA LYS A 13 11.95 0.92 2.19
C LYS A 13 12.39 0.62 0.76
N GLN A 14 12.41 -0.64 0.37
CA GLN A 14 12.77 -1.08 -0.98
C GLN A 14 11.74 -0.61 -2.01
N LEU A 15 10.45 -0.68 -1.67
CA LEU A 15 9.38 -0.19 -2.54
C LEU A 15 9.46 1.33 -2.78
N LEU A 16 9.73 2.13 -1.75
CA LEU A 16 9.91 3.58 -1.88
C LEU A 16 11.09 3.93 -2.78
N MET A 17 12.22 3.23 -2.63
CA MET A 17 13.38 3.40 -3.51
C MET A 17 13.03 3.08 -4.97
N LEU A 18 12.24 2.03 -5.20
CA LEU A 18 11.81 1.64 -6.55
C LEU A 18 10.87 2.69 -7.17
N VAL A 19 9.91 3.21 -6.39
CA VAL A 19 9.00 4.28 -6.82
C VAL A 19 9.78 5.52 -7.28
N GLU A 20 10.79 5.91 -6.49
CA GLU A 20 11.68 7.03 -6.83
C GLU A 20 12.48 6.76 -8.11
N GLN A 21 13.12 5.58 -8.21
CA GLN A 21 13.89 5.17 -9.39
C GLN A 21 13.04 5.15 -10.67
N LEU A 22 11.77 4.75 -10.56
CA LEU A 22 10.83 4.72 -11.69
C LEU A 22 10.27 6.11 -12.06
N GLY A 23 10.50 7.14 -11.24
CA GLY A 23 9.93 8.48 -11.46
C GLY A 23 8.40 8.49 -11.44
N VAL A 24 7.80 7.62 -10.62
CA VAL A 24 6.36 7.50 -10.46
C VAL A 24 5.89 8.37 -9.30
N SER A 25 4.92 9.23 -9.57
CA SER A 25 4.15 9.92 -8.54
C SER A 25 2.99 9.00 -8.16
N VAL A 26 3.11 8.35 -7.01
CA VAL A 26 2.06 7.49 -6.44
C VAL A 26 0.94 8.38 -5.90
N GLU A 27 -0.29 8.14 -6.34
CA GLU A 27 -1.46 8.94 -5.92
C GLU A 27 -2.28 8.26 -4.81
N LYS A 28 -2.16 6.94 -4.67
CA LYS A 28 -2.89 6.12 -3.69
C LYS A 28 -2.31 4.71 -3.58
N LEU A 29 -2.60 4.06 -2.46
CA LEU A 29 -2.41 2.62 -2.27
C LEU A 29 -3.77 1.92 -2.41
N VAL A 30 -3.79 0.75 -3.06
CA VAL A 30 -5.00 -0.04 -3.27
C VAL A 30 -4.81 -1.43 -2.71
N LEU A 31 -5.78 -1.91 -1.93
CA LEU A 31 -5.76 -3.24 -1.33
C LEU A 31 -6.79 -4.14 -2.01
N THR A 32 -6.36 -5.30 -2.48
CA THR A 32 -7.24 -6.32 -3.07
C THR A 32 -8.02 -7.07 -1.99
N HIS A 33 -7.33 -7.48 -0.92
CA HIS A 33 -7.88 -8.20 0.23
C HIS A 33 -7.01 -8.01 1.48
N GLY A 34 -7.48 -8.53 2.62
CA GLY A 34 -6.94 -8.25 3.95
C GLY A 34 -5.83 -9.17 4.47
N HIS A 35 -5.31 -10.11 3.68
CA HIS A 35 -4.23 -10.99 4.18
C HIS A 35 -2.97 -10.19 4.52
N LEU A 36 -2.28 -10.61 5.58
CA LEU A 36 -1.15 -9.87 6.16
C LEU A 36 -0.03 -9.61 5.14
N ASP A 37 0.27 -10.59 4.29
CA ASP A 37 1.28 -10.49 3.23
C ASP A 37 0.90 -9.53 2.09
N HIS A 38 -0.34 -9.02 2.07
CA HIS A 38 -0.80 -8.00 1.14
C HIS A 38 -0.90 -6.61 1.78
N VAL A 39 -1.15 -6.54 3.10
CA VAL A 39 -1.45 -5.27 3.79
C VAL A 39 -0.36 -4.78 4.73
N GLY A 40 0.62 -5.63 5.09
CA GLY A 40 1.54 -5.39 6.20
C GLY A 40 2.37 -4.11 6.14
N GLY A 41 2.70 -3.62 4.94
CA GLY A 41 3.47 -2.38 4.72
C GLY A 41 2.60 -1.15 4.40
N THR A 42 1.27 -1.29 4.36
CA THR A 42 0.39 -0.25 3.80
C THR A 42 0.43 1.06 4.57
N VAL A 43 0.34 1.00 5.90
CA VAL A 43 0.30 2.21 6.74
C VAL A 43 1.61 2.99 6.63
N GLU A 44 2.74 2.31 6.82
CA GLU A 44 4.08 2.92 6.72
C GLU A 44 4.31 3.56 5.35
N MET A 45 3.93 2.88 4.27
CA MET A 45 4.08 3.40 2.92
C MET A 45 3.15 4.58 2.64
N ALA A 46 1.90 4.55 3.14
CA ALA A 46 0.93 5.63 2.98
C ALA A 46 1.41 6.91 3.69
N GLU A 47 1.92 6.78 4.91
CA GLU A 47 2.48 7.89 5.68
C GLU A 47 3.71 8.50 4.99
N SER A 48 4.60 7.65 4.48
CA SER A 48 5.80 8.08 3.76
C SER A 48 5.48 8.86 2.48
N LEU A 49 4.48 8.41 1.73
CA LEU A 49 4.07 9.03 0.46
C LEU A 49 3.01 10.13 0.63
N LYS A 50 2.39 10.23 1.81
CA LYS A 50 1.25 11.12 2.13
C LYS A 50 0.07 10.91 1.18
N VAL A 51 -0.34 9.66 1.00
CA VAL A 51 -1.43 9.26 0.10
C VAL A 51 -2.50 8.46 0.82
N ASP A 52 -3.70 8.46 0.25
CA ASP A 52 -4.82 7.69 0.78
C ASP A 52 -4.69 6.18 0.49
N ILE A 53 -5.31 5.38 1.35
CA ILE A 53 -5.48 3.93 1.20
C ILE A 53 -6.91 3.65 0.73
N VAL A 54 -7.06 2.86 -0.32
CA VAL A 54 -8.36 2.44 -0.87
C VAL A 54 -8.51 0.92 -0.75
N GLY A 55 -9.60 0.49 -0.12
CA GLY A 55 -9.86 -0.93 0.14
C GLY A 55 -9.27 -1.42 1.47
N PRO A 56 -9.29 -2.74 1.72
CA PRO A 56 -10.00 -3.74 0.94
C PRO A 56 -11.53 -3.60 1.14
N HIS A 57 -12.31 -4.54 0.62
CA HIS A 57 -13.74 -4.59 0.91
C HIS A 57 -13.99 -4.76 2.42
N LYS A 58 -15.06 -4.16 2.96
CA LYS A 58 -15.39 -4.23 4.41
C LYS A 58 -15.55 -5.65 4.95
N ALA A 59 -15.80 -6.62 4.08
CA ALA A 59 -15.88 -8.03 4.44
C ALA A 59 -14.56 -8.57 5.00
N ASP A 60 -13.42 -7.95 4.69
CA ASP A 60 -12.09 -8.39 5.14
C ASP A 60 -11.66 -7.75 6.46
N ASN A 61 -12.54 -6.98 7.10
CA ASN A 61 -12.24 -6.32 8.37
C ASN A 61 -11.83 -7.31 9.48
N PHE A 62 -12.26 -8.58 9.40
CA PHE A 62 -11.84 -9.62 10.35
C PHE A 62 -10.35 -9.97 10.25
N TRP A 63 -9.68 -9.69 9.13
CA TRP A 63 -8.23 -9.83 9.02
C TRP A 63 -7.47 -8.67 9.65
N LEU A 64 -8.10 -7.49 9.69
CA LEU A 64 -7.48 -6.23 10.13
C LEU A 64 -7.74 -5.92 11.61
N GLN A 65 -8.81 -6.50 12.17
CA GLN A 65 -9.11 -6.43 13.59
C GLN A 65 -8.45 -7.61 14.30
N GLY A 66 -7.19 -7.42 14.67
CA GLY A 66 -6.49 -8.28 15.62
C GLY A 66 -7.04 -8.15 17.03
#